data_AF-A0A923VWB6-F1
#
_entry.id   AF-A0A923VWB6-F1
#
_cell.length_a   1.000
_cell.length_b   1.000
_cell.length_c   1.000
_cell.angle_alpha   90.00
_cell.angle_beta   90.00
_cell.angle_gamma   90.00
#
_symmetry.space_group_name_H-M   'P 1'
#
loop_
_entity.id
_entity.type
_entity.pdbx_description
1 polymer ?
#
loop_
_entity_poly.entity_id
_entity_poly.type
_entity_poly.pdbx_seq_one_letter_code
_entity_poly.pdbx_strand_id
1 'polypeptide(L)' 'MNKIIQLFNIQYPIIQGGMIWNSGYKLASAVSNAGGLGLIGAGSMYPNVLR' A
#
# COMPACT_ATOMS: atom_id res chain seq x y z
N MET A 1 13.31 -2.80 18.37
CA MET A 1 12.08 -2.33 17.68
C MET A 1 12.41 -2.14 16.19
N ASN A 2 11.54 -2.55 15.26
CA ASN A 2 11.82 -2.44 13.82
C ASN A 2 11.55 -1.00 13.33
N LYS A 3 12.54 -0.38 12.68
CA LYS A 3 12.46 1.01 12.21
C LYS A 3 11.32 1.25 11.21
N ILE A 4 11.02 0.29 10.34
CA ILE A 4 9.96 0.39 9.32
C ILE A 4 8.58 0.38 9.99
N ILE A 5 8.38 -0.51 10.96
CA ILE A 5 7.16 -0.57 11.77
C ILE A 5 6.90 0.76 12.48
N GLN A 6 7.94 1.35 13.09
CA GLN A 6 7.81 2.63 13.79
C GLN A 6 7.57 3.80 12.84
N LEU A 7 8.25 3.82 11.69
CA LEU A 7 8.14 4.90 10.71
C LEU A 7 6.76 4.97 10.06
N PHE A 8 6.19 3.81 9.72
CA PHE A 8 4.92 3.73 8.98
C PHE A 8 3.72 3.37 9.86
N ASN A 9 3.93 3.15 11.17
CA ASN A 9 2.89 2.74 12.11
C ASN A 9 2.11 1.50 11.67
N ILE A 10 2.83 0.45 11.26
CA ILE A 10 2.28 -0.83 10.79
C ILE A 10 2.64 -1.95 11.78
N GLN A 11 1.90 -3.06 11.77
CA GLN A 11 2.14 -4.18 12.68
C GLN A 11 3.22 -5.14 12.18
N TYR A 12 3.31 -5.31 10.86
CA TYR A 12 4.23 -6.23 10.21
C TYR A 12 5.13 -5.50 9.22
N PRO A 13 6.42 -5.87 9.09
CA PRO A 13 7.34 -5.26 8.14
C PRO A 13 7.10 -5.82 6.71
N ILE A 14 5.84 -5.92 6.30
CA ILE A 14 5.41 -6.44 5.00
C ILE A 14 4.90 -5.26 4.18
N ILE A 15 5.47 -5.11 2.98
CA ILE A 15 5.12 -4.03 2.05
C ILE A 15 4.59 -4.68 0.78
N GLN A 16 3.37 -4.32 0.38
CA GLN A 16 2.81 -4.76 -0.89
C GLN A 16 3.42 -3.95 -2.03
N GLY A 17 3.96 -4.61 -3.06
CA GLY A 17 4.55 -3.94 -4.21
C GLY A 17 3.52 -3.19 -5.05
N GLY A 18 3.78 -1.92 -5.37
CA GLY A 18 2.92 -1.11 -6.24
C GLY A 18 2.90 -1.64 -7.68
N MET A 19 1.83 -2.34 -8.05
CA MET A 19 1.61 -2.92 -9.37
C MET A 19 0.55 -2.11 -10.13
N ILE A 20 0.96 -1.45 -11.21
CA ILE A 20 0.07 -0.63 -12.03
C ILE A 20 -1.09 -1.50 -12.56
N TRP A 21 -2.33 -1.00 -12.48
CA TRP A 21 -3.57 -1.69 -12.89
C TRP A 21 -3.93 -2.99 -12.14
N ASN A 22 -3.09 -3.49 -11.24
CA ASN A 22 -3.35 -4.69 -10.42
C ASN A 22 -3.49 -4.41 -8.92
N SER A 23 -2.81 -3.37 -8.41
CA SER A 23 -2.85 -2.96 -7.00
C SER A 23 -3.77 -1.75 -6.77
N GLY A 24 -5.07 -1.94 -7.04
CA GLY A 24 -6.07 -0.92 -6.73
C GLY A 24 -6.34 -0.80 -5.21
N TYR A 25 -7.25 0.11 -4.85
CA TYR A 25 -7.62 0.38 -3.46
C TYR A 25 -8.02 -0.87 -2.66
N LYS A 26 -8.64 -1.88 -3.29
CA LYS A 26 -9.06 -3.11 -2.62
C LYS A 26 -7.89 -3.91 -2.05
N LEU A 27 -6.82 -4.09 -2.84
CA LEU A 27 -5.63 -4.81 -2.38
C LEU A 27 -4.86 -3.99 -1.35
N ALA A 28 -4.65 -2.71 -1.62
CA ALA A 28 -3.93 -1.81 -0.71
C ALA A 28 -4.63 -1.73 0.67
N SER A 29 -5.96 -1.56 0.69
CA SER A 29 -6.74 -1.53 1.94
C SER A 29 -6.72 -2.87 2.68
N ALA A 30 -6.82 -4.00 1.97
CA ALA A 30 -6.74 -5.32 2.60
C ALA A 30 -5.39 -5.54 3.29
N VAL A 31 -4.28 -5.15 2.64
CA VAL A 31 -2.93 -5.25 3.22
C VAL A 31 -2.78 -4.34 4.45
N SER A 32 -3.24 -3.09 4.35
CA SER A 32 -3.21 -2.14 5.47
C SER A 32 -4.06 -2.60 6.65
N ASN A 33 -5.26 -3.14 6.40
CA ASN A 33 -6.14 -3.67 7.44
C ASN A 33 -5.57 -4.92 8.12
N ALA A 34 -4.77 -5.71 7.39
CA ALA A 34 -4.03 -6.85 7.94
C ALA A 34 -2.75 -6.43 8.69
N GLY A 35 -2.45 -5.13 8.78
CA GLY A 35 -1.31 -4.60 9.54
C GLY A 35 -0.01 -4.46 8.73
N GLY A 36 -0.05 -4.56 7.41
CA GLY A 36 1.08 -4.27 6.52
C GLY A 36 1.01 -2.87 5.89
N LEU A 37 1.92 -2.58 4.96
CA LEU A 37 1.90 -1.35 4.16
C LEU A 37 1.33 -1.63 2.76
N GLY A 38 0.09 -1.23 2.53
CA GLY A 38 -0.56 -1.27 1.21
C GLY A 38 -0.14 -0.10 0.32
N LEU A 39 0.09 -0.37 -0.98
CA LEU A 39 0.50 0.62 -1.99
C LEU A 39 -0.42 0.58 -3.21
N ILE A 40 -0.78 1.76 -3.71
CA ILE A 40 -1.52 1.89 -4.99
C ILE A 40 -0.52 2.16 -6.11
N GLY A 41 -0.47 1.28 -7.10
CA GLY A 41 0.35 1.46 -8.30
C GLY A 41 -0.22 2.51 -9.24
N ALA A 42 0.15 3.78 -9.06
CA ALA A 42 -0.43 4.92 -9.77
C ALA A 42 0.35 5.41 -11.01
N GLY A 43 1.42 4.71 -11.42
CA GLY A 43 2.39 5.22 -12.42
C GLY A 43 1.81 5.64 -13.78
N SER A 44 0.71 5.02 -14.23
CA SER A 44 -0.02 5.41 -15.46
C SER A 44 -1.49 5.70 -15.23
N MET A 45 -1.91 5.90 -13.97
CA MET A 45 -3.30 6.25 -13.65
C MET A 45 -3.60 7.70 -13.99
N TYR A 46 -4.80 7.96 -14.50
CA TYR A 46 -5.27 9.33 -14.68
C TYR A 46 -5.53 9.99 -13.32
N PRO A 47 -5.25 11.31 -13.15
CA PRO A 47 -5.39 12.00 -11.88
C PRO A 47 -6.79 11.90 -11.25
N ASN A 48 -7.84 11.88 -12.06
CA ASN A 48 -9.22 11.74 -11.60
C ASN A 48 -9.58 10.32 -11.11
N VAL A 49 -8.78 9.31 -11.47
CA VAL A 49 -8.96 7.93 -11.00
C VAL A 49 -8.21 7.68 -9.70
N LEU A 50 -7.07 8.38 -9.50
CA LEU A 50 -6.24 8.24 -8.31
C LEU A 50 -6.78 9.02 -7.10
N ARG A 51 -7.35 10.20 -7.35
CA ARG A 51 -7.84 11.13 -6.33
C ARG A 51 -9.00 10.54 -5.53
#